data_AF-A0A8T9C2G8-F1
#
_entry.id   AF-A0A8T9C2G8-F1
#
_cell.length_a   1.000
_cell.length_b   1.000
_cell.length_c   1.000
_cell.angle_alpha   90.00
_cell.angle_beta   90.00
_cell.angle_gamma   90.00
#
_symmetry.space_group_name_H-M   'P 1'
#
loop_
_entity.id
_entity.type
_entity.pdbx_description
1 polymer ?
#
loop_
_entity_poly.entity_id
_entity_poly.type
_entity_poly.pdbx_seq_one_letter_code
_entity_poly.pdbx_strand_id
1 'polypeptide(L)'
;ISLLAGITFSPHAANFVKPLDYTGTQANLNAVTLYFSRLVLGVQLVLAGVQLPSRYLKKEWKSLALLLGPIMTLMWVASSLLIWGMVPHLSFVHALAIGACVTPTDPVLSNSIVKGKFADKNVPKDLQKIIIAESGANDGLGYPFLFIALYFIKYTGEGGLGQEGGARTAIGLWFGETWGYTIILSVIYGGTVGWIAKELLHWAEEKKFIDRESFLVFAITLALFTIGTCGMIGSDDVLACFIAGNAFTWDDWFRLETKDDSLQPTIDMLLNLAIFMWFGAICPWPMFLHNDVIPIYRLIFLGILILLLRRLPIVFAFHKLIPQIEEKRQAVFVGFFGPIGVSAVFYLYISLEFLETITVDGVQRADAKQLGDVMIVVIWFLAICSIVVHGLSIPLGKLGFFLPRTLSRAFTSQSRDSDEGFRVSGSATPAAGVLRERRRPRTNRSGQSTPRSLSTSRPIYRVGGTFISGSDGDTGASTPVELGPARPSTPPAIAAERTIRFPDEHVVANRRG
;
A
#
# COMPACT_ATOMS: atom_id res chain seq x y z
N ILE A 1 -1.18 -13.32 4.86
CA ILE A 1 -2.26 -14.35 4.92
C ILE A 1 -2.52 -14.91 3.54
N SER A 2 -2.89 -14.09 2.55
CA SER A 2 -3.04 -14.51 1.14
C SER A 2 -1.84 -15.32 0.61
N LEU A 3 -0.61 -14.86 0.88
CA LEU A 3 0.61 -15.61 0.54
C LEU A 3 0.62 -17.04 1.11
N LEU A 4 0.33 -17.20 2.40
CA LEU A 4 0.29 -18.50 3.06
C LEU A 4 -0.84 -19.39 2.52
N ALA A 5 -1.99 -18.79 2.20
CA ALA A 5 -3.08 -19.51 1.54
C ALA A 5 -2.63 -20.03 0.16
N GLY A 6 -1.92 -19.20 -0.61
CA GLY A 6 -1.29 -19.59 -1.87
C GLY A 6 -0.39 -20.81 -1.72
N ILE A 7 0.54 -20.76 -0.76
CA ILE A 7 1.45 -21.88 -0.45
C ILE A 7 0.65 -23.14 -0.06
N THR A 8 -0.36 -22.98 0.79
CA THR A 8 -1.17 -24.11 1.30
C THR A 8 -1.98 -24.77 0.18
N PHE A 9 -2.52 -24.00 -0.76
CA PHE A 9 -3.28 -24.53 -1.89
C PHE A 9 -2.41 -25.03 -3.05
N SER A 10 -1.13 -24.63 -3.06
CA SER A 10 -0.16 -25.01 -4.09
C SER A 10 0.16 -26.52 -4.10
N PRO A 11 0.85 -27.00 -5.15
CA PRO A 11 1.33 -28.39 -5.22
C PRO A 11 2.26 -28.81 -4.08
N HIS A 12 2.87 -27.84 -3.40
CA HIS A 12 3.75 -28.10 -2.26
C HIS A 12 3.01 -28.54 -0.99
N ALA A 13 1.68 -28.40 -0.93
CA ALA A 13 0.86 -28.76 0.22
C ALA A 13 -0.44 -29.49 -0.19
N ALA A 14 -1.58 -28.79 -0.28
CA ALA A 14 -2.88 -29.41 -0.55
C ALA A 14 -3.09 -29.79 -2.03
N ASN A 15 -2.27 -29.24 -2.94
CA ASN A 15 -2.28 -29.55 -4.37
C ASN A 15 -3.65 -29.31 -5.05
N PHE A 16 -4.39 -28.30 -4.57
CA PHE A 16 -5.70 -27.90 -5.12
C PHE A 16 -5.57 -26.95 -6.30
N VAL A 17 -4.57 -26.06 -6.25
CA VAL A 17 -4.24 -25.09 -7.31
C VAL A 17 -2.94 -25.54 -7.96
N LYS A 18 -2.98 -25.79 -9.26
CA LYS A 18 -1.82 -26.28 -10.03
C LYS A 18 -1.50 -25.35 -11.21
N PRO A 19 -0.83 -24.21 -10.95
CA PRO A 19 -0.60 -23.19 -11.98
C PRO A 19 0.09 -23.74 -13.23
N LEU A 20 1.09 -24.61 -13.06
CA LEU A 20 1.84 -25.20 -14.18
C LEU A 20 0.96 -26.12 -15.05
N ASP A 21 0.03 -26.87 -14.45
CA ASP A 21 -0.91 -27.72 -15.19
C ASP A 21 -1.89 -26.88 -16.02
N TYR A 22 -2.28 -25.70 -15.51
CA TYR A 22 -3.19 -24.79 -16.22
C TYR A 22 -2.51 -24.09 -17.39
N THR A 23 -1.22 -23.79 -17.28
CA THR A 23 -0.46 -23.07 -18.32
C THR A 23 0.26 -24.01 -19.29
N GLY A 24 0.42 -25.28 -18.93
CA GLY A 24 1.05 -26.34 -19.73
C GLY A 24 2.58 -26.25 -19.83
N THR A 25 3.15 -25.03 -19.84
CA THR A 25 4.59 -24.80 -19.94
C THR A 25 5.06 -23.75 -18.93
N GLN A 26 6.35 -23.78 -18.60
CA GLN A 26 6.99 -22.77 -17.75
C GLN A 26 7.00 -21.39 -18.40
N ALA A 27 7.18 -21.32 -19.73
CA ALA A 27 7.13 -20.07 -20.48
C ALA A 27 5.75 -19.40 -20.36
N ASN A 28 4.67 -20.17 -20.51
CA ASN A 28 3.31 -19.67 -20.33
C ASN A 28 3.05 -19.25 -18.87
N LEU A 29 3.59 -19.98 -17.89
CA LEU A 29 3.48 -19.60 -16.47
C LEU A 29 4.17 -18.27 -16.17
N ASN A 30 5.37 -18.07 -16.73
CA ASN A 30 6.12 -16.83 -16.63
C ASN A 30 5.35 -15.67 -17.28
N ALA A 31 4.80 -15.88 -18.49
CA ALA A 31 3.99 -14.89 -19.19
C ALA A 31 2.73 -14.50 -18.40
N VAL A 32 1.96 -15.48 -17.90
CA VAL A 32 0.79 -15.22 -17.05
C VAL A 32 1.19 -14.41 -15.82
N THR A 33 2.31 -14.75 -15.19
CA THR A 33 2.79 -14.03 -13.99
C THR A 33 3.20 -12.60 -14.31
N LEU A 34 3.88 -12.37 -15.43
CA LEU A 34 4.24 -11.03 -15.91
C LEU A 34 3.00 -10.17 -16.14
N TYR A 35 2.05 -10.65 -16.97
CA TYR A 35 0.85 -9.89 -17.31
C TYR A 35 -0.09 -9.71 -16.13
N PHE A 36 -0.19 -10.69 -15.22
CA PHE A 36 -0.98 -10.54 -14.01
C PHE A 36 -0.36 -9.50 -13.06
N SER A 37 0.97 -9.52 -12.89
CA SER A 37 1.68 -8.50 -12.10
C SER A 37 1.51 -7.11 -12.72
N ARG A 38 1.63 -7.00 -14.05
CA ARG A 38 1.40 -5.77 -14.83
C ARG A 38 -0.01 -5.21 -14.62
N LEU A 39 -1.03 -6.07 -14.69
CA LEU A 39 -2.42 -5.70 -14.45
C LEU A 39 -2.62 -5.12 -13.04
N VAL A 40 -2.12 -5.84 -12.03
CA VAL A 40 -2.26 -5.43 -10.62
C VAL A 40 -1.56 -4.09 -10.37
N LEU A 41 -0.31 -3.94 -10.83
CA LEU A 41 0.45 -2.69 -10.70
C LEU A 41 -0.24 -1.54 -11.42
N GLY A 42 -0.65 -1.70 -12.67
CA GLY A 42 -1.28 -0.61 -13.43
C GLY A 42 -2.57 -0.11 -12.77
N VAL A 43 -3.44 -1.02 -12.29
CA VAL A 43 -4.65 -0.62 -11.56
C VAL A 43 -4.31 0.12 -10.27
N GLN A 44 -3.40 -0.40 -9.46
CA GLN A 44 -3.03 0.23 -8.20
C GLN A 44 -2.34 1.58 -8.39
N LEU A 45 -1.56 1.74 -9.46
CA LEU A 45 -0.86 2.98 -9.76
C LEU A 45 -1.82 4.08 -10.22
N VAL A 46 -2.84 3.75 -11.02
CA VAL A 46 -3.93 4.70 -11.27
C VAL A 46 -4.61 5.08 -9.97
N LEU A 47 -5.02 4.10 -9.15
CA LEU A 47 -5.69 4.36 -7.88
C LEU A 47 -4.82 5.20 -6.93
N ALA A 48 -3.51 4.94 -6.87
CA ALA A 48 -2.54 5.73 -6.11
C ALA A 48 -2.50 7.17 -6.63
N GLY A 49 -2.44 7.37 -7.94
CA GLY A 49 -2.46 8.69 -8.57
C GLY A 49 -3.74 9.47 -8.28
N VAL A 50 -4.91 8.82 -8.39
CA VAL A 50 -6.22 9.41 -8.12
C VAL A 50 -6.37 9.86 -6.67
N GLN A 51 -5.77 9.15 -5.73
CA GLN A 51 -5.84 9.44 -4.30
C GLN A 51 -4.93 10.60 -3.87
N LEU A 52 -3.99 11.02 -4.70
CA LEU A 52 -3.14 12.17 -4.41
C LEU A 52 -3.94 13.48 -4.58
N PRO A 53 -3.70 14.49 -3.72
CA PRO A 53 -4.36 15.79 -3.86
C PRO A 53 -4.06 16.48 -5.20
N SER A 54 -4.90 17.44 -5.58
CA SER A 54 -4.68 18.26 -6.78
C SER A 54 -3.25 18.78 -6.91
N ARG A 55 -2.66 18.49 -8.08
CA ARG A 55 -1.32 18.93 -8.51
C ARG A 55 -0.21 18.52 -7.54
N TYR A 56 -0.37 17.40 -6.84
CA TYR A 56 0.57 16.97 -5.81
C TYR A 56 2.01 16.83 -6.33
N LEU A 57 2.20 16.18 -7.49
CA LEU A 57 3.54 16.02 -8.09
C LEU A 57 4.22 17.36 -8.36
N LYS A 58 3.46 18.38 -8.77
CA LYS A 58 3.99 19.74 -8.99
C LYS A 58 4.30 20.46 -7.69
N LYS A 59 3.47 20.28 -6.65
CA LYS A 59 3.68 20.89 -5.33
C LYS A 59 4.92 20.31 -4.65
N GLU A 60 5.08 18.99 -4.71
CA GLU A 60 6.14 18.25 -3.99
C GLU A 60 7.31 17.80 -4.88
N TRP A 61 7.48 18.44 -6.03
CA TRP A 61 8.49 18.04 -7.02
C TRP A 61 9.92 17.99 -6.47
N LYS A 62 10.27 18.88 -5.52
CA LYS A 62 11.61 18.89 -4.90
C LYS A 62 11.85 17.64 -4.06
N SER A 63 10.90 17.30 -3.20
CA SER A 63 10.97 16.12 -2.34
C SER A 63 10.96 14.84 -3.17
N LEU A 64 10.10 14.78 -4.19
CA LEU A 64 10.04 13.66 -5.11
C LEU A 64 11.32 13.53 -5.96
N ALA A 65 11.88 14.63 -6.47
CA ALA A 65 13.14 14.59 -7.22
C ALA A 65 14.30 14.10 -6.37
N LEU A 66 14.33 14.43 -5.07
CA LEU A 66 15.34 13.93 -4.14
C LEU A 66 15.17 12.43 -3.85
N LEU A 67 13.93 11.96 -3.66
CA LEU A 67 13.61 10.55 -3.43
C LEU A 67 13.89 9.69 -4.67
N LEU A 68 13.39 10.11 -5.83
CA LEU A 68 13.45 9.35 -7.09
C LEU A 68 14.78 9.48 -7.82
N GLY A 69 15.55 10.53 -7.56
CA GLY A 69 16.87 10.76 -8.14
C GLY A 69 17.99 10.16 -7.27
N PRO A 70 18.64 10.97 -6.42
CA PRO A 70 19.82 10.53 -5.68
C PRO A 70 19.55 9.42 -4.67
N ILE A 71 18.42 9.46 -3.94
CA ILE A 71 18.13 8.42 -2.94
C ILE A 71 17.90 7.07 -3.62
N MET A 72 17.04 7.01 -4.65
CA MET A 72 16.81 5.80 -5.43
C MET A 72 18.10 5.28 -6.10
N THR A 73 18.95 6.17 -6.63
CA THR A 73 20.24 5.79 -7.22
C THR A 73 21.18 5.17 -6.18
N LEU A 74 21.27 5.76 -4.98
CA LEU A 74 22.08 5.21 -3.90
C LEU A 74 21.49 3.88 -3.40
N MET A 75 20.16 3.73 -3.33
CA MET A 75 19.50 2.47 -2.99
C MET A 75 19.84 1.37 -4.00
N TRP A 76 19.88 1.72 -5.29
CA TRP A 76 20.28 0.82 -6.36
C TRP A 76 21.73 0.37 -6.22
N VAL A 77 22.66 1.30 -6.05
CA VAL A 77 24.08 0.99 -5.85
C VAL A 77 24.28 0.15 -4.59
N ALA A 78 23.65 0.50 -3.47
CA ALA A 78 23.74 -0.27 -2.23
C ALA A 78 23.21 -1.69 -2.39
N SER A 79 22.04 -1.87 -3.01
CA SER A 79 21.47 -3.19 -3.28
C SER A 79 22.40 -4.02 -4.16
N SER A 80 22.92 -3.42 -5.23
CA SER A 80 23.82 -4.08 -6.18
C SER A 80 25.14 -4.50 -5.53
N LEU A 81 25.72 -3.67 -4.67
CA LEU A 81 26.94 -4.02 -3.92
C LEU A 81 26.71 -5.17 -2.94
N LEU A 82 25.57 -5.18 -2.23
CA LEU A 82 25.23 -6.26 -1.31
C LEU A 82 25.01 -7.59 -2.06
N ILE A 83 24.30 -7.53 -3.20
CA ILE A 83 24.10 -8.70 -4.07
C ILE A 83 25.43 -9.20 -4.62
N TRP A 84 26.26 -8.31 -5.16
CA TRP A 84 27.59 -8.64 -5.70
C TRP A 84 28.51 -9.28 -4.65
N GLY A 85 28.49 -8.76 -3.41
CA GLY A 85 29.31 -9.31 -2.33
C GLY A 85 28.85 -10.68 -1.82
N MET A 86 27.55 -11.00 -1.94
CA MET A 86 26.97 -12.22 -1.36
C MET A 86 26.82 -13.37 -2.37
N VAL A 87 26.49 -13.05 -3.64
CA VAL A 87 26.31 -14.04 -4.70
C VAL A 87 27.68 -14.38 -5.32
N PRO A 88 28.16 -15.63 -5.20
CA PRO A 88 29.46 -16.01 -5.74
C PRO A 88 29.47 -15.97 -7.27
N HIS A 89 30.64 -15.68 -7.85
CA HIS A 89 30.87 -15.70 -9.31
C HIS A 89 29.95 -14.77 -10.13
N LEU A 90 29.40 -13.72 -9.50
CA LEU A 90 28.53 -12.76 -10.15
C LEU A 90 29.33 -11.54 -10.65
N SER A 91 29.16 -11.18 -11.92
CA SER A 91 29.67 -9.91 -12.45
C SER A 91 29.03 -8.71 -11.75
N PHE A 92 29.77 -7.61 -11.60
CA PHE A 92 29.19 -6.39 -11.03
C PHE A 92 28.00 -5.86 -11.85
N VAL A 93 28.06 -5.97 -13.19
CA VAL A 93 26.96 -5.53 -14.07
C VAL A 93 25.71 -6.42 -13.90
N HIS A 94 25.91 -7.72 -13.68
CA HIS A 94 24.83 -8.64 -13.33
C HIS A 94 24.17 -8.25 -12.00
N ALA A 95 24.97 -7.87 -11.01
CA ALA A 95 24.45 -7.39 -9.74
C ALA A 95 23.69 -6.05 -9.87
N LEU A 96 24.11 -5.17 -10.79
CA LEU A 96 23.36 -3.94 -11.12
C LEU A 96 21.96 -4.26 -11.68
N ALA A 97 21.84 -5.27 -12.54
CA ALA A 97 20.55 -5.69 -13.08
C ALA A 97 19.62 -6.25 -11.97
N ILE A 98 20.13 -7.17 -11.14
CA ILE A 98 19.36 -7.71 -10.01
C ILE A 98 18.98 -6.61 -9.01
N GLY A 99 19.94 -5.72 -8.70
CA GLY A 99 19.74 -4.57 -7.84
C GLY A 99 18.65 -3.63 -8.36
N ALA A 100 18.57 -3.42 -9.67
CA ALA A 100 17.55 -2.59 -10.30
C ALA A 100 16.15 -3.18 -10.08
N CYS A 101 15.97 -4.49 -10.20
CA CYS A 101 14.66 -5.13 -9.97
C CYS A 101 14.16 -4.97 -8.52
N VAL A 102 15.06 -4.89 -7.55
CA VAL A 102 14.67 -4.77 -6.13
C VAL A 102 14.66 -3.34 -5.62
N THR A 103 15.17 -2.37 -6.38
CA THR A 103 15.23 -0.97 -5.93
C THR A 103 13.84 -0.34 -5.83
N PRO A 104 12.91 -0.57 -6.78
CA PRO A 104 11.57 -0.05 -6.68
C PRO A 104 10.83 -0.51 -5.43
N THR A 105 10.11 0.44 -4.84
CA THR A 105 9.29 0.25 -3.65
C THR A 105 7.87 -0.03 -4.05
N ASP A 106 7.37 -1.19 -3.63
CA ASP A 106 6.11 -1.72 -4.08
C ASP A 106 4.92 -0.89 -3.59
N PRO A 107 4.09 -0.32 -4.49
CA PRO A 107 2.94 0.49 -4.14
C PRO A 107 1.87 -0.36 -3.44
N VAL A 108 1.75 -1.64 -3.77
CA VAL A 108 0.76 -2.55 -3.17
C VAL A 108 0.93 -2.63 -1.66
N LEU A 109 2.13 -3.02 -1.24
CA LEU A 109 2.49 -3.21 0.15
C LEU A 109 2.58 -1.85 0.84
N SER A 110 3.17 -0.84 0.20
CA SER A 110 3.26 0.52 0.77
C SER A 110 1.87 1.07 1.10
N ASN A 111 0.91 0.93 0.19
CA ASN A 111 -0.46 1.41 0.37
C ASN A 111 -1.17 0.70 1.53
N SER A 112 -1.01 -0.63 1.62
CA SER A 112 -1.59 -1.42 2.71
C SER A 112 -1.04 -1.05 4.10
N ILE A 113 0.15 -0.47 4.15
CA ILE A 113 0.85 -0.09 5.37
C ILE A 113 0.52 1.33 5.79
N VAL A 114 0.45 2.25 4.83
CA VAL A 114 0.14 3.66 5.08
C VAL A 114 -1.37 3.92 5.23
N LYS A 115 -2.21 2.92 4.99
CA LYS A 115 -3.66 3.01 5.14
C LYS A 115 -4.22 2.20 6.30
N GLY A 116 -5.40 2.64 6.74
CA GLY A 116 -6.23 1.95 7.70
C GLY A 116 -6.06 2.45 9.13
N LYS A 117 -6.89 1.91 10.05
CA LYS A 117 -7.07 2.40 11.42
C LYS A 117 -5.78 2.55 12.24
N PHE A 118 -4.71 1.83 11.89
CA PHE A 118 -3.41 1.96 12.54
C PHE A 118 -2.60 3.13 11.97
N ALA A 119 -2.50 3.22 10.65
CA ALA A 119 -1.75 4.27 9.99
C ALA A 119 -2.39 5.64 10.24
N ASP A 120 -3.71 5.74 10.18
CA ASP A 120 -4.46 6.97 10.44
C ASP A 120 -4.20 7.56 11.85
N LYS A 121 -3.84 6.70 12.81
CA LYS A 121 -3.56 7.10 14.19
C LYS A 121 -2.09 7.36 14.47
N ASN A 122 -1.17 6.78 13.69
CA ASN A 122 0.25 6.72 14.02
C ASN A 122 1.17 7.33 12.96
N VAL A 123 0.67 7.63 11.76
CA VAL A 123 1.45 8.12 10.62
C VAL A 123 0.86 9.45 10.14
N PRO A 124 1.63 10.55 10.11
CA PRO A 124 1.15 11.84 9.61
C PRO A 124 0.65 11.74 8.17
N LYS A 125 -0.43 12.45 7.84
CA LYS A 125 -1.06 12.40 6.50
C LYS A 125 -0.11 12.81 5.38
N ASP A 126 0.75 13.80 5.61
CA ASP A 126 1.69 14.26 4.59
C ASP A 126 2.80 13.23 4.33
N LEU A 127 3.16 12.44 5.35
CA LEU A 127 4.06 11.30 5.21
C LEU A 127 3.43 10.17 4.39
N GLN A 128 2.13 9.91 4.59
CA GLN A 128 1.41 8.91 3.79
C GLN A 128 1.37 9.31 2.31
N LYS A 129 1.04 10.58 2.01
CA LYS A 129 0.96 11.08 0.63
C LYS A 129 2.31 11.03 -0.09
N ILE A 130 3.41 11.40 0.58
CA ILE A 130 4.74 11.35 -0.06
C ILE A 130 5.17 9.91 -0.33
N ILE A 131 4.88 8.97 0.59
CA ILE A 131 5.16 7.53 0.37
C ILE A 131 4.36 7.01 -0.83
N ILE A 132 3.06 7.33 -0.93
CA ILE A 132 2.22 6.92 -2.06
C ILE A 132 2.78 7.48 -3.38
N ALA A 133 3.11 8.78 -3.41
CA ALA A 133 3.65 9.43 -4.60
C ALA A 133 5.03 8.89 -5.00
N GLU A 134 5.90 8.62 -4.03
CA GLU A 134 7.20 7.98 -4.27
C GLU A 134 7.01 6.57 -4.84
N SER A 135 6.26 5.70 -4.15
CA SER A 135 6.04 4.32 -4.61
C SER A 135 5.37 4.26 -5.99
N GLY A 136 4.51 5.24 -6.29
CA GLY A 136 3.82 5.30 -7.57
C GLY A 136 4.71 5.71 -8.74
N ALA A 137 5.63 6.65 -8.53
CA ALA A 137 6.56 7.09 -9.56
C ALA A 137 7.80 6.18 -9.70
N ASN A 138 8.24 5.58 -8.59
CA ASN A 138 9.41 4.72 -8.51
C ASN A 138 9.28 3.49 -9.43
N ASP A 139 8.11 2.85 -9.43
CA ASP A 139 7.88 1.64 -10.22
C ASP A 139 8.03 1.86 -11.73
N GLY A 140 7.77 3.07 -12.25
CA GLY A 140 8.09 3.40 -13.65
C GLY A 140 9.54 3.84 -13.86
N LEU A 141 10.08 4.62 -12.92
CA LEU A 141 11.47 5.12 -13.00
C LEU A 141 12.54 4.06 -12.68
N GLY A 142 12.16 2.80 -12.42
CA GLY A 142 13.07 1.67 -12.33
C GLY A 142 13.68 1.25 -13.68
N TYR A 143 12.98 1.49 -14.80
CA TYR A 143 13.43 1.15 -16.16
C TYR A 143 14.84 1.69 -16.49
N PRO A 144 15.16 2.98 -16.25
CA PRO A 144 16.51 3.51 -16.43
C PRO A 144 17.61 2.70 -15.74
N PHE A 145 17.39 2.24 -14.51
CA PHE A 145 18.39 1.47 -13.76
C PHE A 145 18.51 0.03 -14.25
N LEU A 146 17.40 -0.56 -14.68
CA LEU A 146 17.41 -1.92 -15.21
C LEU A 146 18.05 -1.95 -16.61
N PHE A 147 17.56 -1.13 -17.53
CA PHE A 147 17.96 -1.19 -18.93
C PHE A 147 19.39 -0.71 -19.16
N ILE A 148 19.94 0.19 -18.33
CA ILE A 148 21.38 0.48 -18.42
C ILE A 148 22.19 -0.80 -18.18
N ALA A 149 21.89 -1.56 -17.12
CA ALA A 149 22.60 -2.80 -16.82
C ALA A 149 22.38 -3.85 -17.91
N LEU A 150 21.13 -4.06 -18.35
CA LEU A 150 20.79 -5.02 -19.39
C LEU A 150 21.43 -4.69 -20.75
N TYR A 151 21.48 -3.42 -21.16
CA TYR A 151 22.17 -3.02 -22.38
C TYR A 151 23.69 -3.21 -22.28
N PHE A 152 24.30 -2.91 -21.13
CA PHE A 152 25.72 -3.23 -20.91
C PHE A 152 25.96 -4.74 -20.99
N ILE A 153 25.10 -5.56 -20.40
CA ILE A 153 25.18 -7.02 -20.53
C ILE A 153 25.09 -7.41 -22.01
N LYS A 154 24.06 -6.97 -22.72
CA LYS A 154 23.85 -7.31 -24.14
C LYS A 154 25.05 -6.96 -25.02
N TYR A 155 25.50 -5.70 -24.98
CA TYR A 155 26.49 -5.18 -25.93
C TYR A 155 27.94 -5.27 -25.48
N THR A 156 28.22 -5.49 -24.17
CA THR A 156 29.60 -5.56 -23.65
C THR A 156 29.91 -6.84 -22.90
N GLY A 157 28.90 -7.59 -22.46
CA GLY A 157 29.06 -8.92 -21.86
C GLY A 157 29.73 -9.89 -22.83
N GLU A 158 30.62 -10.73 -22.30
CA GLU A 158 31.47 -11.64 -23.09
C GLU A 158 32.20 -10.97 -24.28
N GLY A 159 32.58 -9.69 -24.13
CA GLY A 159 33.25 -8.94 -25.19
C GLY A 159 32.32 -8.49 -26.33
N GLY A 160 31.00 -8.53 -26.13
CA GLY A 160 30.01 -8.20 -27.15
C GLY A 160 29.68 -9.36 -28.09
N LEU A 161 29.96 -10.61 -27.69
CA LEU A 161 29.70 -11.77 -28.53
C LEU A 161 28.23 -11.82 -28.98
N GLY A 162 28.03 -11.92 -30.31
CA GLY A 162 26.72 -11.94 -30.95
C GLY A 162 26.02 -10.58 -31.09
N GLN A 163 26.65 -9.47 -30.70
CA GLN A 163 26.04 -8.14 -30.71
C GLN A 163 27.02 -7.07 -31.20
N GLU A 164 26.56 -6.15 -32.06
CA GLU A 164 27.42 -5.09 -32.61
C GLU A 164 27.31 -3.76 -31.84
N GLY A 165 28.42 -3.02 -31.77
CA GLY A 165 28.45 -1.60 -31.38
C GLY A 165 28.82 -1.29 -29.92
N GLY A 166 28.98 -2.31 -29.06
CA GLY A 166 29.63 -2.16 -27.76
C GLY A 166 28.96 -1.17 -26.79
N ALA A 167 29.76 -0.58 -25.91
CA ALA A 167 29.29 0.36 -24.88
C ALA A 167 28.59 1.60 -25.45
N ARG A 168 28.98 2.05 -26.66
CA ARG A 168 28.37 3.20 -27.31
C ARG A 168 26.91 2.92 -27.67
N THR A 169 26.62 1.75 -28.23
CA THR A 169 25.24 1.33 -28.53
C THR A 169 24.42 1.20 -27.26
N ALA A 170 25.00 0.62 -26.20
CA ALA A 170 24.31 0.49 -24.91
C ALA A 170 23.88 1.86 -24.33
N ILE A 171 24.78 2.85 -24.33
CA ILE A 171 24.47 4.21 -23.87
C ILE A 171 23.48 4.90 -24.81
N GLY A 172 23.61 4.70 -26.13
CA GLY A 172 22.70 5.26 -27.13
C GLY A 172 21.26 4.77 -26.95
N LEU A 173 21.07 3.47 -26.76
CA LEU A 173 19.75 2.88 -26.48
C LEU A 173 19.22 3.31 -25.11
N TRP A 174 20.08 3.47 -24.11
CA TRP A 174 19.64 3.95 -22.81
C TRP A 174 19.05 5.37 -22.89
N PHE A 175 19.69 6.29 -23.60
CA PHE A 175 19.13 7.65 -23.79
C PHE A 175 17.95 7.68 -24.77
N GLY A 176 18.04 6.97 -25.89
CA GLY A 176 17.00 6.97 -26.93
C GLY A 176 15.77 6.16 -26.53
N GLU A 177 15.97 4.87 -26.31
CA GLU A 177 14.91 3.89 -26.05
C GLU A 177 14.36 4.02 -24.62
N THR A 178 15.22 4.05 -23.60
CA THR A 178 14.74 4.08 -22.21
C THR A 178 14.23 5.47 -21.83
N TRP A 179 15.06 6.52 -21.94
CA TRP A 179 14.61 7.86 -21.55
C TRP A 179 13.61 8.47 -22.54
N GLY A 180 13.93 8.48 -23.83
CA GLY A 180 13.12 9.09 -24.87
C GLY A 180 11.81 8.34 -25.12
N TYR A 181 11.91 7.07 -25.53
CA TYR A 181 10.76 6.29 -25.97
C TYR A 181 9.96 5.65 -24.83
N THR A 182 10.61 5.19 -23.77
CA THR A 182 9.92 4.48 -22.67
C THR A 182 9.40 5.46 -21.62
N ILE A 183 10.26 6.34 -21.08
CA ILE A 183 9.86 7.21 -19.97
C ILE A 183 9.10 8.46 -20.44
N ILE A 184 9.67 9.25 -21.35
CA ILE A 184 9.06 10.53 -21.76
C ILE A 184 7.72 10.29 -22.48
N LEU A 185 7.65 9.29 -23.37
CA LEU A 185 6.42 8.93 -24.06
C LEU A 185 5.33 8.50 -23.07
N SER A 186 5.64 7.66 -22.08
CA SER A 186 4.67 7.24 -21.05
C SER A 186 4.14 8.40 -20.23
N VAL A 187 4.99 9.37 -19.87
CA VAL A 187 4.55 10.58 -19.16
C VAL A 187 3.60 11.42 -20.03
N ILE A 188 3.94 11.64 -21.31
CA ILE A 188 3.09 12.38 -22.25
C ILE A 188 1.78 11.63 -22.48
N TYR A 189 1.86 10.32 -22.72
CA TYR A 189 0.72 9.45 -22.99
C TYR A 189 -0.23 9.41 -21.81
N GLY A 190 0.25 9.04 -20.62
CA GLY A 190 -0.53 9.01 -19.39
C GLY A 190 -1.13 10.37 -19.06
N GLY A 191 -0.37 11.46 -19.21
CA GLY A 191 -0.86 12.81 -18.99
C GLY A 191 -1.99 13.20 -19.94
N THR A 192 -1.85 12.83 -21.22
CA THR A 192 -2.87 13.10 -22.26
C THR A 192 -4.13 12.28 -22.01
N VAL A 193 -4.00 10.96 -21.80
CA VAL A 193 -5.13 10.06 -21.56
C VAL A 193 -5.87 10.44 -20.28
N GLY A 194 -5.16 10.70 -19.18
CA GLY A 194 -5.77 11.12 -17.92
C GLY A 194 -6.50 12.46 -18.02
N TRP A 195 -5.93 13.43 -18.76
CA TRP A 195 -6.58 14.72 -19.01
C TRP A 195 -7.85 14.58 -19.87
N ILE A 196 -7.78 13.83 -20.97
CA ILE A 196 -8.96 13.56 -21.83
C ILE A 196 -10.04 12.84 -21.02
N ALA A 197 -9.66 11.81 -20.27
CA ALA A 197 -10.60 11.03 -19.46
C ALA A 197 -11.32 11.89 -18.43
N LYS A 198 -10.61 12.85 -17.82
CA LYS A 198 -11.19 13.82 -16.89
C LYS A 198 -12.22 14.72 -17.57
N GLU A 199 -11.87 15.28 -18.73
CA GLU A 199 -12.76 16.18 -19.48
C GLU A 199 -14.01 15.45 -19.97
N LEU A 200 -13.85 14.22 -20.49
CA LEU A 200 -14.97 13.38 -20.91
C LEU A 200 -15.89 13.02 -19.74
N LEU A 201 -15.32 12.77 -18.56
CA LEU A 201 -16.11 12.44 -17.37
C LEU A 201 -16.93 13.64 -16.88
N HIS A 202 -16.31 14.84 -16.81
CA HIS A 202 -17.02 16.08 -16.51
C HIS A 202 -18.17 16.32 -17.51
N TRP A 203 -17.87 16.24 -18.80
CA TRP A 203 -18.88 16.45 -19.84
C TRP A 203 -20.05 15.46 -19.73
N ALA A 204 -19.77 14.19 -19.48
CA ALA A 204 -20.80 13.16 -19.37
C ALA A 204 -21.63 13.32 -18.08
N GLU A 205 -21.03 13.75 -16.97
CA GLU A 205 -21.74 14.03 -15.73
C GLU A 205 -22.63 15.29 -15.83
N GLU A 206 -22.13 16.38 -16.44
CA GLU A 206 -22.92 17.59 -16.70
C GLU A 206 -24.18 17.29 -17.53
N LYS A 207 -24.07 16.32 -18.45
CA LYS A 207 -25.18 15.82 -19.28
C LYS A 207 -26.03 14.75 -18.59
N LYS A 208 -25.70 14.35 -17.36
CA LYS A 208 -26.36 13.29 -16.60
C LYS A 208 -26.39 11.94 -17.33
N PHE A 209 -25.32 11.62 -18.06
CA PHE A 209 -25.17 10.34 -18.76
C PHE A 209 -24.59 9.24 -17.88
N ILE A 210 -24.12 9.58 -16.67
CA ILE A 210 -23.38 8.67 -15.81
C ILE A 210 -24.11 8.49 -14.48
N ASP A 211 -24.42 7.23 -14.17
CA ASP A 211 -24.88 6.81 -12.86
C ASP A 211 -23.71 6.70 -11.86
N ARG A 212 -24.04 6.74 -10.56
CA ARG A 212 -23.04 6.71 -9.48
C ARG A 212 -22.10 5.51 -9.56
N GLU A 213 -22.61 4.33 -9.91
CA GLU A 213 -21.81 3.10 -10.01
C GLU A 213 -20.76 3.21 -11.13
N SER A 214 -21.18 3.67 -12.31
CA SER A 214 -20.32 3.92 -13.47
C SER A 214 -19.25 4.96 -13.17
N PHE A 215 -19.57 5.98 -12.37
CA PHE A 215 -18.62 6.98 -11.91
C PHE A 215 -17.49 6.36 -11.07
N LEU A 216 -17.83 5.49 -10.13
CA LEU A 216 -16.86 4.87 -9.21
C LEU A 216 -15.91 3.90 -9.92
N VAL A 217 -16.42 3.14 -10.89
CA VAL A 217 -15.64 2.16 -11.67
C VAL A 217 -14.69 2.84 -12.65
N PHE A 218 -14.92 4.11 -12.99
CA PHE A 218 -14.19 4.83 -14.04
C PHE A 218 -12.66 4.81 -13.85
N ALA A 219 -12.16 4.91 -12.61
CA ALA A 219 -10.72 4.83 -12.33
C ALA A 219 -10.11 3.48 -12.72
N ILE A 220 -10.86 2.39 -12.59
CA ILE A 220 -10.43 1.04 -12.98
C ILE A 220 -10.46 0.91 -14.50
N THR A 221 -11.51 1.42 -15.14
CA THR A 221 -11.61 1.47 -16.61
C THR A 221 -10.46 2.26 -17.21
N LEU A 222 -10.11 3.41 -16.62
CA LEU A 222 -8.95 4.21 -17.01
C LEU A 222 -7.65 3.42 -16.88
N ALA A 223 -7.49 2.63 -15.83
CA ALA A 223 -6.32 1.76 -15.67
C ALA A 223 -6.25 0.68 -16.75
N LEU A 224 -7.32 -0.09 -16.95
CA LEU A 224 -7.36 -1.14 -17.97
C LEU A 224 -7.15 -0.59 -19.38
N PHE A 225 -7.76 0.57 -19.67
CA PHE A 225 -7.56 1.28 -20.93
C PHE A 225 -6.08 1.65 -21.09
N THR A 226 -5.49 2.35 -20.11
CA THR A 226 -4.10 2.84 -20.18
C THR A 226 -3.10 1.68 -20.28
N ILE A 227 -3.26 0.60 -19.50
CA ILE A 227 -2.43 -0.60 -19.58
C ILE A 227 -2.51 -1.19 -20.99
N GLY A 228 -3.71 -1.38 -21.51
CA GLY A 228 -3.92 -2.01 -22.83
C GLY A 228 -3.32 -1.18 -23.96
N THR A 229 -3.67 0.11 -24.03
CA THR A 229 -3.27 0.96 -25.16
C THR A 229 -1.82 1.43 -25.07
N CYS A 230 -1.29 1.72 -23.88
CA CYS A 230 0.14 2.04 -23.72
C CYS A 230 1.01 0.79 -23.93
N GLY A 231 0.56 -0.37 -23.44
CA GLY A 231 1.21 -1.65 -23.69
C GLY A 231 1.26 -2.02 -25.18
N MET A 232 0.23 -1.69 -25.97
CA MET A 232 0.24 -1.84 -27.43
C MET A 232 1.25 -0.90 -28.12
N ILE A 233 1.48 0.29 -27.55
CA ILE A 233 2.51 1.21 -28.03
C ILE A 233 3.90 0.65 -27.72
N GLY A 234 4.06 -0.19 -26.69
CA GLY A 234 5.36 -0.74 -26.29
C GLY A 234 6.16 0.20 -25.37
N SER A 235 5.48 1.16 -24.72
CA SER A 235 6.08 2.07 -23.75
C SER A 235 5.81 1.58 -22.30
N ASP A 236 6.28 2.31 -21.29
CA ASP A 236 6.07 1.96 -19.88
C ASP A 236 4.62 2.25 -19.44
N ASP A 237 3.79 1.23 -19.49
CA ASP A 237 2.37 1.28 -19.16
C ASP A 237 2.10 1.47 -17.67
N VAL A 238 3.02 1.03 -16.82
CA VAL A 238 3.00 1.17 -15.34
C VAL A 238 3.18 2.65 -14.97
N LEU A 239 4.19 3.33 -15.53
CA LEU A 239 4.38 4.78 -15.38
C LEU A 239 3.20 5.57 -15.97
N ALA A 240 2.74 5.19 -17.17
CA ALA A 240 1.62 5.86 -17.82
C ALA A 240 0.36 5.81 -16.95
N CYS A 241 0.09 4.68 -16.28
CA CYS A 241 -1.01 4.54 -15.32
C CYS A 241 -0.89 5.52 -14.15
N PHE A 242 0.28 5.60 -13.51
CA PHE A 242 0.47 6.54 -12.40
C PHE A 242 0.26 8.00 -12.84
N ILE A 243 0.81 8.38 -14.00
CA ILE A 243 0.65 9.73 -14.54
C ILE A 243 -0.81 10.00 -14.95
N ALA A 244 -1.49 9.03 -15.54
CA ALA A 244 -2.91 9.13 -15.91
C ALA A 244 -3.79 9.37 -14.67
N GLY A 245 -3.58 8.62 -13.58
CA GLY A 245 -4.30 8.84 -12.33
C GLY A 245 -4.08 10.24 -11.74
N ASN A 246 -2.84 10.75 -11.80
CA ASN A 246 -2.50 12.10 -11.32
C ASN A 246 -3.09 13.22 -12.21
N ALA A 247 -3.05 13.06 -13.54
CA ALA A 247 -3.63 14.01 -14.48
C ALA A 247 -5.17 14.01 -14.39
N PHE A 248 -5.75 12.84 -14.16
CA PHE A 248 -7.20 12.68 -13.98
C PHE A 248 -7.73 13.41 -12.74
N THR A 249 -6.99 13.44 -11.63
CA THR A 249 -7.36 14.17 -10.40
C THR A 249 -6.80 15.60 -10.32
N TRP A 250 -6.47 16.22 -11.45
CA TRP A 250 -5.76 17.51 -11.46
C TRP A 250 -6.51 18.66 -10.76
N ASP A 251 -7.84 18.66 -10.81
CA ASP A 251 -8.73 19.63 -10.15
C ASP A 251 -9.29 19.14 -8.81
N ASP A 252 -8.85 17.96 -8.33
CA ASP A 252 -9.30 17.30 -7.10
C ASP A 252 -10.76 16.84 -7.08
N TRP A 253 -11.54 17.12 -8.13
CA TRP A 253 -12.99 16.95 -8.12
C TRP A 253 -13.39 15.49 -7.94
N PHE A 254 -12.87 14.59 -8.79
CA PHE A 254 -13.16 13.16 -8.72
C PHE A 254 -12.76 12.55 -7.37
N ARG A 255 -11.60 12.93 -6.83
CA ARG A 255 -11.09 12.42 -5.55
C ARG A 255 -11.98 12.83 -4.38
N LEU A 256 -12.51 14.05 -4.40
CA LEU A 256 -13.42 14.53 -3.36
C LEU A 256 -14.76 13.79 -3.44
N GLU A 257 -15.28 13.58 -4.64
CA GLU A 257 -16.55 12.92 -4.88
C GLU A 257 -16.52 11.43 -4.52
N THR A 258 -15.35 10.78 -4.65
CA THR A 258 -15.14 9.35 -4.34
C THR A 258 -14.52 9.08 -2.97
N LYS A 259 -14.27 10.12 -2.16
CA LYS A 259 -13.48 10.03 -0.92
C LYS A 259 -14.04 9.04 0.11
N ASP A 260 -15.35 9.01 0.25
CA ASP A 260 -16.06 8.17 1.23
C ASP A 260 -16.56 6.86 0.63
N ASP A 261 -16.21 6.58 -0.64
CA ASP A 261 -16.60 5.36 -1.31
C ASP A 261 -15.63 4.20 -1.02
N SER A 262 -16.20 2.99 -0.91
CA SER A 262 -15.45 1.78 -0.56
C SER A 262 -15.01 0.95 -1.76
N LEU A 263 -15.41 1.30 -2.99
CA LEU A 263 -15.09 0.52 -4.19
C LEU A 263 -13.58 0.48 -4.45
N GLN A 264 -12.89 1.63 -4.46
CA GLN A 264 -11.45 1.66 -4.74
C GLN A 264 -10.64 0.86 -3.70
N PRO A 265 -10.85 1.03 -2.37
CA PRO A 265 -10.20 0.17 -1.37
C PRO A 265 -10.55 -1.31 -1.49
N THR A 266 -11.79 -1.64 -1.89
CA THR A 266 -12.24 -3.03 -2.05
C THR A 266 -11.52 -3.70 -3.21
N ILE A 267 -11.40 -3.02 -4.35
CA ILE A 267 -10.69 -3.53 -5.52
C ILE A 267 -9.20 -3.66 -5.25
N ASP A 268 -8.58 -2.67 -4.59
CA ASP A 268 -7.20 -2.76 -4.10
C ASP A 268 -7.02 -4.01 -3.24
N MET A 269 -7.89 -4.23 -2.25
CA MET A 269 -7.85 -5.44 -1.41
C MET A 269 -7.99 -6.74 -2.22
N LEU A 270 -8.93 -6.82 -3.15
CA LEU A 270 -9.17 -8.03 -3.95
C LEU A 270 -7.97 -8.36 -4.85
N LEU A 271 -7.39 -7.36 -5.52
CA LEU A 271 -6.19 -7.54 -6.33
C LEU A 271 -4.99 -7.97 -5.48
N ASN A 272 -4.84 -7.40 -4.29
CA ASN A 272 -3.75 -7.74 -3.35
C ASN A 272 -3.89 -9.18 -2.85
N LEU A 273 -5.11 -9.60 -2.53
CA LEU A 273 -5.39 -10.98 -2.12
C LEU A 273 -5.07 -11.94 -3.26
N ALA A 274 -5.48 -11.64 -4.49
CA ALA A 274 -5.27 -12.48 -5.65
C ALA A 274 -3.79 -12.62 -6.02
N ILE A 275 -3.04 -11.51 -6.13
CA ILE A 275 -1.63 -11.53 -6.52
C ILE A 275 -0.74 -12.24 -5.51
N PHE A 276 -0.96 -12.01 -4.21
CA PHE A 276 -0.15 -12.67 -3.19
C PHE A 276 -0.51 -14.14 -3.03
N MET A 277 -1.77 -14.53 -3.26
CA MET A 277 -2.16 -15.94 -3.33
C MET A 277 -1.49 -16.61 -4.54
N TRP A 278 -1.48 -15.95 -5.71
CA TRP A 278 -0.77 -16.43 -6.89
C TRP A 278 0.73 -16.60 -6.62
N PHE A 279 1.40 -15.58 -6.08
CA PHE A 279 2.83 -15.64 -5.72
C PHE A 279 3.14 -16.77 -4.74
N GLY A 280 2.28 -16.99 -3.74
CA GLY A 280 2.44 -18.11 -2.82
C GLY A 280 2.41 -19.47 -3.53
N ALA A 281 1.58 -19.58 -4.57
CA ALA A 281 1.42 -20.81 -5.35
C ALA A 281 2.51 -21.06 -6.39
N ILE A 282 3.06 -20.01 -7.00
CA ILE A 282 4.04 -20.12 -8.09
C ILE A 282 5.50 -19.92 -7.69
N CYS A 283 5.75 -19.36 -6.50
CA CYS A 283 7.11 -19.08 -6.03
C CYS A 283 7.96 -20.36 -6.10
N PRO A 284 9.20 -20.31 -6.62
CA PRO A 284 10.06 -21.48 -6.79
C PRO A 284 10.69 -21.92 -5.45
N TRP A 285 9.86 -22.30 -4.48
CA TRP A 285 10.28 -22.69 -3.13
C TRP A 285 11.44 -23.70 -3.08
N PRO A 286 11.46 -24.76 -3.92
CA PRO A 286 12.56 -25.73 -3.90
C PRO A 286 13.91 -25.10 -4.27
N MET A 287 13.91 -24.08 -5.14
CA MET A 287 15.13 -23.41 -5.59
C MET A 287 15.81 -22.61 -4.47
N PHE A 288 15.10 -22.23 -3.41
CA PHE A 288 15.75 -21.54 -2.28
C PHE A 288 16.65 -22.47 -1.46
N LEU A 289 16.35 -23.77 -1.41
CA LEU A 289 17.18 -24.76 -0.73
C LEU A 289 18.16 -25.42 -1.70
N HIS A 290 17.70 -25.78 -2.90
CA HIS A 290 18.47 -26.55 -3.88
C HIS A 290 18.66 -25.70 -5.14
N ASN A 291 19.80 -25.03 -5.23
CA ASN A 291 20.24 -24.32 -6.41
C ASN A 291 21.77 -24.29 -6.47
N ASP A 292 22.33 -24.12 -7.66
CA ASP A 292 23.77 -24.04 -7.89
C ASP A 292 24.32 -22.60 -7.82
N VAL A 293 23.46 -21.63 -7.51
CA VAL A 293 23.77 -20.19 -7.56
C VAL A 293 24.31 -19.68 -6.23
N ILE A 294 23.54 -19.85 -5.16
CA ILE A 294 23.80 -19.30 -3.84
C ILE A 294 23.25 -20.22 -2.75
N PRO A 295 24.08 -20.61 -1.77
CA PRO A 295 23.60 -21.44 -0.67
C PRO A 295 22.66 -20.65 0.24
N ILE A 296 21.67 -21.34 0.82
CA ILE A 296 20.58 -20.74 1.60
C ILE A 296 21.04 -19.82 2.73
N TYR A 297 22.15 -20.13 3.41
CA TYR A 297 22.64 -19.29 4.51
C TYR A 297 23.07 -17.90 4.02
N ARG A 298 23.70 -17.80 2.83
CA ARG A 298 24.03 -16.50 2.22
C ARG A 298 22.79 -15.80 1.72
N LEU A 299 21.82 -16.55 1.23
CA LEU A 299 20.55 -16.01 0.74
C LEU A 299 19.74 -15.37 1.88
N ILE A 300 19.61 -16.05 3.02
CA ILE A 300 19.00 -15.52 4.24
C ILE A 300 19.73 -14.26 4.72
N PHE A 301 21.06 -14.31 4.78
CA PHE A 301 21.86 -13.16 5.21
C PHE A 301 21.71 -11.98 4.26
N LEU A 302 21.70 -12.22 2.94
CA LEU A 302 21.42 -11.21 1.92
C LEU A 302 20.04 -10.59 2.11
N GLY A 303 19.00 -11.39 2.39
CA GLY A 303 17.67 -10.89 2.71
C GLY A 303 17.66 -9.93 3.90
N ILE A 304 18.35 -10.30 4.99
CA ILE A 304 18.48 -9.44 6.18
C ILE A 304 19.22 -8.14 5.83
N LEU A 305 20.35 -8.23 5.12
CA LEU A 305 21.15 -7.07 4.73
C LEU A 305 20.36 -6.12 3.84
N ILE A 306 19.63 -6.63 2.83
CA ILE A 306 18.84 -5.79 1.93
C ILE A 306 17.73 -5.07 2.70
N LEU A 307 17.01 -5.77 3.58
CA LEU A 307 15.94 -5.16 4.38
C LEU A 307 16.45 -4.05 5.31
N LEU A 308 17.66 -4.20 5.86
CA LEU A 308 18.23 -3.25 6.82
C LEU A 308 19.02 -2.12 6.15
N LEU A 309 19.76 -2.41 5.09
CA LEU A 309 20.80 -1.50 4.57
C LEU A 309 20.43 -0.83 3.25
N ARG A 310 19.48 -1.38 2.48
CA ARG A 310 19.14 -0.80 1.18
C ARG A 310 18.59 0.60 1.31
N ARG A 311 17.60 0.81 2.18
CA ARG A 311 16.78 2.04 2.20
C ARG A 311 16.97 2.83 3.47
N LEU A 312 16.91 2.17 4.62
CA LEU A 312 16.94 2.81 5.94
C LEU A 312 18.15 3.75 6.14
N PRO A 313 19.40 3.35 5.86
CA PRO A 313 20.56 4.23 6.09
C PRO A 313 20.56 5.43 5.15
N ILE A 314 20.09 5.24 3.91
CA ILE A 314 20.12 6.26 2.86
C ILE A 314 19.04 7.30 3.14
N VAL A 315 17.80 6.89 3.40
CA VAL A 315 16.72 7.80 3.79
C VAL A 315 17.08 8.52 5.08
N PHE A 316 17.67 7.81 6.06
CA PHE A 316 18.12 8.43 7.30
C PHE A 316 19.27 9.43 7.09
N ALA A 317 20.16 9.24 6.12
CA ALA A 317 21.20 10.21 5.82
C ALA A 317 20.63 11.48 5.16
N PHE A 318 19.62 11.33 4.30
CA PHE A 318 19.04 12.43 3.52
C PHE A 318 17.80 13.07 4.16
N HIS A 319 17.32 12.57 5.31
CA HIS A 319 16.03 12.97 5.86
C HIS A 319 15.88 14.48 6.10
N LYS A 320 16.95 15.17 6.52
CA LYS A 320 16.93 16.62 6.76
C LYS A 320 16.74 17.47 5.50
N LEU A 321 16.96 16.88 4.32
CA LEU A 321 16.78 17.55 3.04
C LEU A 321 15.34 17.41 2.52
N ILE A 322 14.52 16.56 3.15
CA ILE A 322 13.11 16.34 2.81
C ILE A 322 12.25 17.06 3.84
N PRO A 323 11.56 18.16 3.49
CA PRO A 323 10.72 18.92 4.42
C PRO A 323 9.64 18.08 5.13
N GLN A 324 9.20 16.97 4.52
CA GLN A 324 8.20 16.07 5.09
C GLN A 324 8.77 15.06 6.12
N ILE A 325 10.09 14.94 6.25
CA ILE A 325 10.77 13.93 7.08
C ILE A 325 11.77 14.59 8.04
N GLU A 326 11.30 15.56 8.82
CA GLU A 326 12.17 16.29 9.75
C GLU A 326 12.60 15.41 10.94
N GLU A 327 11.69 14.60 11.47
CA GLU A 327 11.96 13.82 12.67
C GLU A 327 12.72 12.52 12.37
N LYS A 328 13.68 12.17 13.23
CA LYS A 328 14.41 10.89 13.15
C LYS A 328 13.48 9.67 13.16
N ARG A 329 12.37 9.73 13.91
CA ARG A 329 11.38 8.65 13.97
C ARG A 329 10.65 8.48 12.64
N GLN A 330 10.32 9.59 11.97
CA GLN A 330 9.73 9.57 10.63
C GLN A 330 10.72 9.03 9.61
N ALA A 331 12.00 9.42 9.71
CA ALA A 331 13.05 8.90 8.82
C ALA A 331 13.25 7.38 8.95
N VAL A 332 13.25 6.86 10.19
CA VAL A 332 13.31 5.41 10.42
C VAL A 332 12.04 4.72 9.89
N PHE A 333 10.87 5.31 10.10
CA PHE A 333 9.60 4.77 9.60
C PHE A 333 9.59 4.69 8.07
N VAL A 334 9.88 5.80 7.37
CA VAL A 334 9.95 5.82 5.90
C VAL A 334 11.05 4.90 5.42
N GLY A 335 12.24 4.97 6.00
CA GLY A 335 13.37 4.13 5.62
C GLY A 335 13.09 2.63 5.74
N PHE A 336 12.32 2.22 6.75
CA PHE A 336 11.87 0.84 6.93
C PHE A 336 10.73 0.46 5.97
N PHE A 337 9.72 1.31 5.81
CA PHE A 337 8.51 1.01 5.03
C PHE A 337 8.68 1.27 3.54
N GLY A 338 9.65 0.57 2.93
CA GLY A 338 9.92 0.53 1.49
C GLY A 338 9.99 -0.90 1.00
N PRO A 339 8.86 -1.62 1.00
CA PRO A 339 8.82 -3.04 0.71
C PRO A 339 9.19 -3.34 -0.74
N ILE A 340 9.85 -4.48 -0.94
CA ILE A 340 9.92 -5.23 -2.19
C ILE A 340 8.65 -6.07 -2.31
N GLY A 341 8.01 -6.06 -3.47
CA GLY A 341 6.76 -6.79 -3.69
C GLY A 341 6.54 -7.15 -5.15
N VAL A 342 5.37 -6.79 -5.67
CA VAL A 342 4.89 -7.14 -7.01
C VAL A 342 5.76 -6.52 -8.09
N SER A 343 6.24 -5.28 -7.89
CA SER A 343 7.10 -4.61 -8.86
C SER A 343 8.41 -5.35 -9.11
N ALA A 344 9.04 -5.93 -8.08
CA ALA A 344 10.27 -6.69 -8.27
C ALA A 344 10.08 -7.98 -9.10
N VAL A 345 8.95 -8.66 -8.91
CA VAL A 345 8.59 -9.85 -9.72
C VAL A 345 8.25 -9.44 -11.15
N PHE A 346 7.55 -8.32 -11.34
CA PHE A 346 7.32 -7.74 -12.67
C PHE A 346 8.65 -7.46 -13.40
N TYR A 347 9.59 -6.77 -12.75
CA TYR A 347 10.91 -6.48 -13.30
C TYR A 347 11.75 -7.73 -13.55
N LEU A 348 11.64 -8.76 -12.70
CA LEU A 348 12.27 -10.06 -12.95
C LEU A 348 11.85 -10.61 -14.32
N TYR A 349 10.55 -10.68 -14.59
CA TYR A 349 10.07 -11.27 -15.84
C TYR A 349 10.35 -10.40 -17.08
N ILE A 350 10.29 -9.08 -16.95
CA ILE A 350 10.79 -8.15 -18.00
C ILE A 350 12.26 -8.44 -18.32
N SER A 351 13.07 -8.67 -17.30
CA SER A 351 14.49 -8.96 -17.47
C SER A 351 14.71 -10.30 -18.14
N LEU A 352 13.98 -11.35 -17.73
CA LEU A 352 14.07 -12.67 -18.35
C LEU A 352 13.71 -12.62 -19.84
N GLU A 353 12.62 -11.94 -20.20
CA GLU A 353 12.22 -11.73 -21.61
C GLU A 353 13.31 -11.00 -22.40
N PHE A 354 13.95 -9.99 -21.80
CA PHE A 354 15.08 -9.30 -22.45
C PHE A 354 16.30 -10.21 -22.62
N LEU A 355 16.66 -11.01 -21.60
CA LEU A 355 17.80 -11.90 -21.63
C LEU A 355 17.64 -13.04 -22.66
N GLU A 356 16.42 -13.45 -22.97
CA GLU A 356 16.12 -14.39 -24.06
C GLU A 356 16.52 -13.83 -25.43
N THR A 357 16.52 -12.50 -25.61
CA THR A 357 16.95 -11.84 -26.86
C THR A 357 18.48 -11.83 -27.06
N ILE A 358 19.25 -12.23 -26.04
CA ILE A 358 20.72 -12.24 -26.09
C ILE A 358 21.17 -13.62 -26.56
N THR A 359 21.27 -13.78 -27.87
CA THR A 359 21.63 -15.05 -28.51
C THR A 359 22.93 -14.96 -29.32
N VAL A 360 23.64 -16.08 -29.39
CA VAL A 360 24.79 -16.33 -30.28
C VAL A 360 24.47 -17.59 -31.07
N ASP A 361 24.52 -17.52 -32.41
CA ASP A 361 24.22 -18.65 -33.31
C ASP A 361 22.87 -19.33 -33.05
N GLY A 362 21.86 -18.55 -32.64
CA GLY A 362 20.51 -19.05 -32.35
C GLY A 362 20.34 -19.71 -30.98
N VAL A 363 21.37 -19.73 -30.13
CA VAL A 363 21.31 -20.22 -28.75
C VAL A 363 21.50 -19.06 -27.78
N GLN A 364 20.80 -19.07 -26.64
CA GLN A 364 20.97 -18.04 -25.61
C GLN A 364 22.42 -18.02 -25.09
N ARG A 365 23.00 -16.82 -24.94
CA ARG A 365 24.37 -16.63 -24.46
C ARG A 365 24.51 -17.11 -23.01
N ALA A 366 25.68 -17.66 -22.66
CA ALA A 366 25.89 -18.35 -21.39
C ALA A 366 25.79 -17.40 -20.18
N ASP A 367 26.40 -16.22 -20.24
CA ASP A 367 26.27 -15.17 -19.22
C ASP A 367 24.81 -14.74 -18.97
N ALA A 368 24.01 -14.60 -20.03
CA ALA A 368 22.61 -14.19 -19.97
C ALA A 368 21.75 -15.28 -19.32
N LYS A 369 21.98 -16.55 -19.68
CA LYS A 369 21.31 -17.69 -19.04
C LYS A 369 21.66 -17.78 -17.55
N GLN A 370 22.95 -17.69 -17.21
CA GLN A 370 23.41 -17.72 -15.82
C GLN A 370 22.78 -16.58 -15.01
N LEU A 371 22.71 -15.37 -15.58
CA LEU A 371 22.05 -14.24 -14.95
C LEU A 371 20.56 -14.52 -14.72
N GLY A 372 19.85 -15.10 -15.69
CA GLY A 372 18.45 -15.47 -15.55
C GLY A 372 18.21 -16.41 -14.36
N ASP A 373 19.03 -17.45 -14.23
CA ASP A 373 18.96 -18.40 -13.11
C ASP A 373 19.21 -17.70 -11.76
N VAL A 374 20.18 -16.79 -11.70
CA VAL A 374 20.47 -16.00 -10.49
C VAL A 374 19.31 -15.06 -10.15
N MET A 375 18.76 -14.37 -11.14
CA MET A 375 17.66 -13.42 -10.99
C MET A 375 16.43 -14.10 -10.40
N ILE A 376 16.05 -15.28 -10.90
CA ILE A 376 14.92 -16.06 -10.38
C ILE A 376 15.12 -16.33 -8.89
N VAL A 377 16.26 -16.91 -8.48
CA VAL A 377 16.48 -17.29 -7.08
C VAL A 377 16.53 -16.07 -6.16
N VAL A 378 17.34 -15.06 -6.51
CA VAL A 378 17.61 -13.92 -5.64
C VAL A 378 16.39 -13.00 -5.53
N ILE A 379 15.76 -12.65 -6.65
CA ILE A 379 14.66 -11.67 -6.64
C ILE A 379 13.42 -12.26 -5.98
N TRP A 380 13.05 -13.52 -6.28
CA TRP A 380 11.94 -14.18 -5.59
C TRP A 380 12.19 -14.27 -4.09
N PHE A 381 13.39 -14.65 -3.67
CA PHE A 381 13.72 -14.74 -2.25
C PHE A 381 13.59 -13.38 -1.55
N LEU A 382 14.16 -12.33 -2.14
CA LEU A 382 14.09 -10.96 -1.59
C LEU A 382 12.66 -10.43 -1.53
N ALA A 383 11.86 -10.68 -2.57
CA ALA A 383 10.45 -10.31 -2.60
C ALA A 383 9.67 -11.03 -1.48
N ILE A 384 9.86 -12.34 -1.30
CA ILE A 384 9.18 -13.11 -0.25
C ILE A 384 9.61 -12.66 1.14
N CYS A 385 10.92 -12.50 1.39
CA CYS A 385 11.41 -11.99 2.68
C CYS A 385 10.79 -10.63 3.02
N SER A 386 10.73 -9.73 2.04
CA SER A 386 10.11 -8.42 2.21
C SER A 386 8.60 -8.51 2.47
N ILE A 387 7.85 -9.27 1.67
CA ILE A 387 6.40 -9.44 1.85
C ILE A 387 6.10 -9.98 3.25
N VAL A 388 6.87 -10.96 3.73
CA VAL A 388 6.69 -11.55 5.06
C VAL A 388 7.01 -10.55 6.16
N VAL A 389 8.19 -9.91 6.10
CA VAL A 389 8.65 -8.97 7.15
C VAL A 389 7.74 -7.75 7.25
N HIS A 390 7.43 -7.11 6.13
CA HIS A 390 6.57 -5.93 6.11
C HIS A 390 5.10 -6.31 6.39
N GLY A 391 4.61 -7.42 5.86
CA GLY A 391 3.24 -7.89 6.12
C GLY A 391 2.98 -8.22 7.60
N LEU A 392 3.99 -8.71 8.32
CA LEU A 392 3.90 -9.01 9.76
C LEU A 392 4.18 -7.81 10.66
N SER A 393 4.86 -6.77 10.15
CA SER A 393 5.30 -5.63 10.95
C SER A 393 4.17 -4.87 11.66
N ILE A 394 3.03 -4.64 11.01
CA ILE A 394 1.88 -3.94 11.60
C ILE A 394 1.15 -4.77 12.67
N PRO A 395 0.77 -6.04 12.41
CA PRO A 395 0.20 -6.92 13.44
C PRO A 395 1.11 -7.07 14.66
N LEU A 396 2.42 -7.30 14.43
CA LEU A 396 3.41 -7.43 15.50
C LEU A 396 3.59 -6.13 16.27
N GLY A 397 3.62 -4.99 15.58
CA GLY A 397 3.67 -3.66 16.21
C GLY A 397 2.47 -3.44 17.13
N LYS A 398 1.25 -3.76 16.67
CA LYS A 398 0.05 -3.69 17.53
C LYS A 398 0.17 -4.61 18.75
N LEU A 399 0.58 -5.86 18.57
CA LEU A 399 0.76 -6.81 19.66
C LEU A 399 1.80 -6.31 20.68
N GLY A 400 2.91 -5.74 20.19
CA GLY A 400 3.96 -5.11 20.99
C GLY A 400 3.51 -3.89 21.77
N PHE A 401 2.48 -3.14 21.31
CA PHE A 401 1.84 -2.08 22.11
C PHE A 401 0.89 -2.63 23.20
N PHE A 402 0.35 -3.85 23.03
CA PHE A 402 -0.53 -4.48 24.01
C PHE A 402 0.24 -5.23 25.11
N LEU A 403 1.39 -5.84 24.81
CA LEU A 403 2.24 -6.55 25.78
C LEU A 403 2.65 -5.73 27.03
N PRO A 404 3.14 -4.47 26.91
CA PRO A 404 3.52 -3.69 28.09
C PRO A 404 2.31 -3.27 28.92
N ARG A 405 1.09 -3.21 28.35
CA ARG A 405 -0.14 -2.88 29.10
C ARG A 405 -0.68 -4.06 29.90
N THR A 406 -0.52 -5.29 29.42
CA THR A 406 -0.87 -6.50 30.18
C THR A 406 0.18 -6.83 31.24
N LEU A 407 1.47 -6.69 30.92
CA LEU A 407 2.54 -6.88 31.89
C LEU A 407 2.53 -5.81 32.98
N SER A 408 2.31 -4.52 32.66
CA SER A 408 2.18 -3.48 33.70
C SER A 408 0.99 -3.72 34.62
N ARG A 409 -0.12 -4.28 34.12
CA ARG A 409 -1.27 -4.71 34.94
C ARG A 409 -0.97 -5.95 35.80
N ALA A 410 -0.21 -6.91 35.28
CA ALA A 410 0.23 -8.09 36.03
C ALA A 410 1.24 -7.74 37.14
N PHE A 411 2.13 -6.77 36.89
CA PHE A 411 3.07 -6.26 37.89
C PHE A 411 2.38 -5.36 38.93
N THR A 412 1.38 -4.56 38.57
CA THR A 412 0.58 -3.83 39.57
C THR A 412 -0.34 -4.73 40.39
N SER A 413 -0.75 -5.90 39.89
CA SER A 413 -1.43 -6.91 40.71
C SER A 413 -0.47 -7.66 41.65
N GLN A 414 0.78 -7.90 41.23
CA GLN A 414 1.79 -8.52 42.11
C GLN A 414 2.34 -7.58 43.18
N SER A 415 2.48 -6.28 42.91
CA SER A 415 2.89 -5.29 43.92
C SER A 415 1.82 -4.96 44.96
N ARG A 416 0.57 -5.41 44.77
CA ARG A 416 -0.51 -5.28 45.77
C ARG A 416 -0.65 -6.49 46.68
N ASP A 417 -0.11 -7.65 46.31
CA ASP A 417 -0.18 -8.88 47.13
C ASP A 417 1.00 -9.02 48.11
N SER A 418 1.97 -8.11 48.08
CA SER A 418 3.16 -8.16 48.94
C SER A 418 3.13 -7.22 50.15
N ASP A 419 2.01 -6.55 50.42
CA ASP A 419 1.92 -5.52 51.48
C ASP A 419 0.61 -5.56 52.30
N GLU A 420 0.03 -6.75 52.52
CA GLU A 420 -1.00 -6.95 53.57
C GLU A 420 -0.42 -7.65 54.80
N GLY A 421 0.26 -6.87 55.64
CA GLY A 421 0.55 -7.22 57.01
C GLY A 421 -0.67 -7.02 57.92
N PHE A 422 -1.34 -8.13 58.24
CA PHE A 422 -2.08 -8.43 59.48
C PHE A 422 -2.48 -7.24 60.39
N ARG A 423 -3.79 -6.91 60.46
CA ARG A 423 -4.44 -6.34 61.67
C ARG A 423 -5.88 -6.84 61.86
N VAL A 424 -6.18 -7.14 63.12
CA VAL A 424 -7.36 -7.82 63.67
C VAL A 424 -8.60 -6.92 63.77
N SER A 425 -9.76 -7.57 63.68
CA SER A 425 -11.15 -7.11 63.78
C SER A 425 -11.49 -6.15 64.95
N GLY A 426 -12.39 -5.19 64.67
CA GLY A 426 -13.12 -4.39 65.65
C GLY A 426 -14.33 -3.70 65.01
N SER A 427 -15.54 -4.05 65.47
CA SER A 427 -16.85 -3.54 65.03
C SER A 427 -17.09 -2.07 65.41
N ALA A 428 -17.68 -1.25 64.51
CA ALA A 428 -18.73 -0.23 64.81
C ALA A 428 -19.13 0.60 63.56
N THR A 429 -20.42 0.99 63.57
CA THR A 429 -21.26 1.75 62.61
C THR A 429 -20.83 3.21 62.28
N PRO A 430 -21.47 3.89 61.29
CA PRO A 430 -20.94 5.08 60.63
C PRO A 430 -21.37 6.40 61.29
N ALA A 431 -20.51 7.42 61.24
CA ALA A 431 -20.91 8.80 61.52
C ALA A 431 -20.04 9.81 60.75
N ALA A 432 -20.70 10.86 60.30
CA ALA A 432 -20.18 11.98 59.55
C ALA A 432 -19.18 12.86 60.33
N GLY A 433 -18.34 13.58 59.57
CA GLY A 433 -17.97 14.94 59.94
C GLY A 433 -16.48 15.28 60.08
N VAL A 434 -16.14 16.39 59.43
CA VAL A 434 -15.20 17.44 59.87
C VAL A 434 -13.71 17.33 59.47
N LEU A 435 -13.36 18.23 58.53
CA LEU A 435 -12.18 19.12 58.45
C LEU A 435 -10.91 18.70 59.22
N ARG A 436 -9.77 18.61 58.51
CA ARG A 436 -8.60 19.45 58.84
C ARG A 436 -7.51 19.48 57.77
N GLU A 437 -7.24 20.71 57.36
CA GLU A 437 -6.08 21.25 56.67
C GLU A 437 -4.74 20.93 57.37
N ARG A 438 -3.68 20.61 56.59
CA ARG A 438 -2.29 20.58 57.09
C ARG A 438 -1.28 21.19 56.11
N ARG A 439 -1.10 22.49 56.32
CA ARG A 439 0.06 23.38 56.11
C ARG A 439 1.45 22.74 56.19
N ARG A 440 2.37 23.15 55.29
CA ARG A 440 3.74 23.75 55.54
C ARG A 440 4.64 23.64 54.28
N PRO A 441 5.76 24.40 54.16
CA PRO A 441 5.99 25.79 54.55
C PRO A 441 6.59 26.63 53.40
N ARG A 442 6.51 27.95 53.57
CA ARG A 442 6.95 29.01 52.65
C ARG A 442 8.33 29.52 53.07
N THR A 443 9.25 29.66 52.11
CA THR A 443 10.47 30.48 52.23
C THR A 443 10.20 31.90 51.70
N ASN A 444 10.80 32.89 52.34
CA ASN A 444 10.58 34.33 52.16
C ASN A 444 11.88 34.99 51.63
N ARG A 445 11.76 35.93 50.69
CA ARG A 445 12.42 37.27 50.67
C ARG A 445 12.02 38.03 49.39
N SER A 446 11.20 39.10 49.53
CA SER A 446 11.52 40.55 49.37
C SER A 446 11.52 41.02 47.90
N GLY A 447 10.83 42.07 47.44
CA GLY A 447 9.96 43.10 48.01
C GLY A 447 9.62 44.15 46.91
N GLN A 448 8.72 45.10 47.21
CA GLN A 448 8.37 46.37 46.52
C GLN A 448 7.01 46.48 45.75
N SER A 449 6.03 47.07 46.46
CA SER A 449 5.11 48.21 46.14
C SER A 449 4.43 48.41 44.76
N THR A 450 3.10 48.20 44.74
CA THR A 450 1.92 49.06 44.35
C THR A 450 1.96 50.12 43.21
N PRO A 451 0.81 50.62 42.65
CA PRO A 451 -0.61 50.16 42.73
C PRO A 451 -1.47 50.20 41.42
N ARG A 452 -2.63 49.51 41.50
CA ARG A 452 -3.98 49.75 40.91
C ARG A 452 -4.19 50.33 39.49
N SER A 453 -4.99 49.60 38.70
CA SER A 453 -6.15 50.17 37.99
C SER A 453 -7.32 49.16 37.92
N LEU A 454 -8.55 49.67 37.92
CA LEU A 454 -9.83 48.96 37.96
C LEU A 454 -10.34 48.62 36.55
N SER A 455 -11.02 47.47 36.37
CA SER A 455 -12.36 47.41 35.74
C SER A 455 -13.00 45.99 35.75
N THR A 456 -14.14 45.92 36.44
CA THR A 456 -15.41 45.23 36.12
C THR A 456 -15.47 44.09 35.09
N SER A 457 -15.96 42.91 35.50
CA SER A 457 -17.37 42.45 35.26
C SER A 457 -17.62 41.01 35.75
N ARG A 458 -18.81 40.78 36.32
CA ARG A 458 -19.28 39.55 37.01
C ARG A 458 -19.78 38.46 36.03
N PRO A 459 -19.75 37.16 36.41
CA PRO A 459 -20.58 36.11 35.81
C PRO A 459 -21.93 35.94 36.54
N ILE A 460 -23.00 35.65 35.79
CA ILE A 460 -24.36 35.39 36.29
C ILE A 460 -24.57 33.88 36.44
N TYR A 461 -25.00 33.44 37.63
CA TYR A 461 -25.58 32.12 37.91
C TYR A 461 -27.10 32.25 38.05
N ARG A 462 -27.87 31.26 37.57
CA ARG A 462 -29.32 31.15 37.83
C ARG A 462 -29.66 29.75 38.39
N VAL A 463 -30.10 29.75 39.64
CA VAL A 463 -30.84 28.72 40.40
C VAL A 463 -32.28 28.69 39.82
N GLY A 464 -33.00 27.58 39.59
CA GLY A 464 -33.31 26.40 40.42
C GLY A 464 -34.76 26.52 40.91
N GLY A 465 -35.60 25.46 40.76
CA GLY A 465 -36.84 25.31 41.54
C GLY A 465 -38.11 24.89 40.79
N THR A 466 -38.56 23.67 41.08
CA THR A 466 -39.78 22.95 40.68
C THR A 466 -40.98 23.27 41.61
N PHE A 467 -42.24 23.01 41.17
CA PHE A 467 -43.33 22.27 41.86
C PHE A 467 -44.77 22.67 41.43
N ILE A 468 -45.72 21.77 41.75
CA ILE A 468 -46.96 21.34 41.05
C ILE A 468 -48.27 21.88 41.71
N SER A 469 -49.39 21.78 40.96
CA SER A 469 -50.81 21.52 41.38
C SER A 469 -51.77 22.65 40.98
N GLY A 470 -53.01 22.49 40.48
CA GLY A 470 -53.97 21.38 40.31
C GLY A 470 -55.39 21.98 40.16
N SER A 471 -56.44 21.16 39.91
CA SER A 471 -57.90 21.44 39.74
C SER A 471 -58.35 22.05 38.41
N ASP A 472 -59.45 21.69 37.74
CA ASP A 472 -60.62 20.76 37.88
C ASP A 472 -61.14 20.57 36.42
N GLY A 473 -61.92 19.59 35.97
CA GLY A 473 -62.73 18.52 36.51
C GLY A 473 -63.77 18.17 35.41
N ASP A 474 -64.05 16.90 35.14
CA ASP A 474 -65.42 16.35 35.09
C ASP A 474 -65.40 14.83 34.80
N THR A 475 -66.52 14.20 35.11
CA THR A 475 -66.73 12.85 35.62
C THR A 475 -67.26 11.86 34.57
N GLY A 476 -67.09 10.54 34.80
CA GLY A 476 -67.88 9.53 34.05
C GLY A 476 -67.38 8.08 33.98
N ALA A 477 -67.53 7.33 35.08
CA ALA A 477 -67.96 5.92 35.16
C ALA A 477 -67.07 4.70 34.72
N SER A 478 -66.86 3.85 35.75
CA SER A 478 -66.85 2.36 35.80
C SER A 478 -65.62 1.53 35.39
N THR A 479 -65.11 0.82 36.41
CA THR A 479 -64.05 -0.19 36.58
C THR A 479 -64.52 -1.64 36.29
N PRO A 480 -63.76 -2.73 36.58
CA PRO A 480 -62.42 -3.14 36.11
C PRO A 480 -62.38 -4.65 35.71
N VAL A 481 -61.38 -5.15 34.97
CA VAL A 481 -60.95 -6.58 35.05
C VAL A 481 -59.45 -6.70 34.86
N GLU A 482 -58.83 -7.52 35.72
CA GLU A 482 -57.41 -7.73 35.95
C GLU A 482 -56.87 -9.00 35.25
N LEU A 483 -55.59 -8.91 34.86
CA LEU A 483 -54.54 -9.83 34.39
C LEU A 483 -54.74 -11.37 34.27
N GLY A 484 -54.15 -11.90 33.18
CA GLY A 484 -53.56 -13.25 33.08
C GLY A 484 -52.69 -13.43 31.81
N PRO A 485 -51.54 -14.15 31.83
CA PRO A 485 -50.47 -14.03 30.81
C PRO A 485 -50.53 -15.10 29.71
N ALA A 486 -50.17 -14.75 28.47
CA ALA A 486 -50.06 -15.71 27.36
C ALA A 486 -48.78 -15.52 26.52
N ARG A 487 -48.14 -16.66 26.21
CA ARG A 487 -46.93 -16.85 25.40
C ARG A 487 -47.09 -16.32 23.95
N PRO A 488 -46.01 -15.92 23.27
CA PRO A 488 -46.08 -15.51 21.87
C PRO A 488 -45.95 -16.71 20.91
N SER A 489 -46.87 -16.78 19.95
CA SER A 489 -46.82 -17.60 18.74
C SER A 489 -46.51 -16.75 17.51
N THR A 490 -45.66 -17.27 16.64
CA THR A 490 -45.16 -16.74 15.37
C THR A 490 -46.25 -16.36 14.35
N PRO A 491 -46.06 -15.32 13.52
CA PRO A 491 -46.80 -15.17 12.26
C PRO A 491 -45.89 -15.30 10.99
N PRO A 492 -46.46 -15.70 9.84
CA PRO A 492 -45.74 -15.96 8.59
C PRO A 492 -45.66 -14.76 7.63
N ALA A 493 -44.82 -14.95 6.60
CA ALA A 493 -44.36 -14.00 5.59
C ALA A 493 -45.44 -13.46 4.62
N ILE A 494 -45.23 -12.22 4.16
CA ILE A 494 -45.88 -11.61 3.00
C ILE A 494 -44.79 -11.10 2.06
N ALA A 495 -44.80 -11.61 0.82
CA ALA A 495 -44.03 -11.14 -0.31
C ALA A 495 -44.80 -10.03 -1.03
N ALA A 496 -44.11 -8.98 -1.49
CA ALA A 496 -44.65 -7.95 -2.37
C ALA A 496 -43.73 -7.75 -3.57
N GLU A 497 -44.36 -7.71 -4.74
CA GLU A 497 -43.81 -7.73 -6.10
C GLU A 497 -42.90 -6.55 -6.45
N ARG A 498 -41.91 -6.85 -7.30
CA ARG A 498 -41.06 -5.90 -8.03
C ARG A 498 -41.67 -5.66 -9.43
N THR A 499 -41.75 -4.40 -9.84
CA THR A 499 -42.15 -3.99 -11.19
C THR A 499 -40.94 -3.47 -11.96
N ILE A 500 -40.51 -4.18 -13.00
CA ILE A 500 -39.63 -3.65 -14.06
C ILE A 500 -40.17 -4.18 -15.41
N ARG A 501 -40.49 -3.28 -16.34
CA ARG A 501 -40.86 -3.58 -17.74
C ARG A 501 -39.70 -3.22 -18.66
N PHE A 502 -39.46 -4.06 -19.68
CA PHE A 502 -38.60 -3.75 -20.82
C PHE A 502 -39.46 -3.48 -22.07
N PRO A 503 -39.01 -2.59 -23.00
CA PRO A 503 -39.66 -2.36 -24.28
C PRO A 503 -39.07 -3.32 -25.32
N ASP A 504 -39.91 -4.16 -25.92
CA ASP A 504 -39.85 -4.64 -27.32
C ASP A 504 -40.69 -5.92 -27.48
N GLU A 505 -42.02 -5.76 -27.53
CA GLU A 505 -42.89 -6.76 -28.16
C GLU A 505 -43.96 -6.05 -28.99
N HIS A 506 -43.71 -5.93 -30.29
CA HIS A 506 -44.72 -5.65 -31.31
C HIS A 506 -44.76 -6.84 -32.26
N VAL A 507 -45.82 -7.68 -32.20
CA VAL A 507 -46.32 -8.42 -33.38
C VAL A 507 -47.85 -8.56 -33.32
N VAL A 508 -48.49 -7.74 -34.15
CA VAL A 508 -49.55 -8.04 -35.12
C VAL A 508 -50.88 -8.65 -34.66
N ALA A 509 -51.89 -7.78 -34.84
CA ALA A 509 -53.31 -8.01 -34.99
C ALA A 509 -53.73 -9.21 -35.84
N ASN A 510 -54.84 -9.84 -35.43
CA ASN A 510 -55.69 -10.59 -36.34
C ASN A 510 -56.99 -9.80 -36.62
N ARG A 511 -57.33 -9.73 -37.91
CA ARG A 511 -58.38 -8.91 -38.53
C ARG A 511 -59.81 -9.31 -38.13
N ARG A 512 -60.71 -8.32 -38.07
CA ARG A 512 -61.99 -8.27 -38.82
C ARG A 512 -62.38 -6.80 -39.04
N GLY A 513 -62.64 -6.44 -40.30
CA GLY A 513 -62.96 -5.09 -40.79
C GLY A 513 -62.24 -4.83 -42.10
#